data_AF-A0A8T5FZV1-F1
#
_entry.id   AF-A0A8T5FZV1-F1
#
_cell.length_a   1.000
_cell.length_b   1.000
_cell.length_c   1.000
_cell.angle_alpha   90.00
_cell.angle_beta   90.00
_cell.angle_gamma   90.00
#
_symmetry.space_group_name_H-M   'P 1'
#
loop_
_entity.id
_entity.type
_entity.pdbx_description
1 polymer ?
#
loop_
_entity_poly.entity_id
_entity_poly.type
_entity_poly.pdbx_seq_one_letter_code
_entity_poly.pdbx_strand_id
1 'polypeptide(L)'
;MKIKNILLKPEVAIFIIVFVVLIVHMEKPGGEGANRYLDLTHAIVEEGRIEIDTFVDNTRDVAIYNNHYYSAAAPGISFIGLIPYYSFKVLYDLSKFEKTTLHNKLNNIIKENYIQKNIDPNSKFLDIDLVKFTTGNILIG
;
A
#
# COMPACT_ATOMS: atom_id res chain seq x y z
N MET A 1 40.63 -0.02 24.86
CA MET A 1 41.11 0.12 23.47
C MET A 1 40.41 1.33 22.84
N LYS A 2 41.11 2.40 22.48
CA LYS A 2 40.51 3.69 22.07
C LYS A 2 39.79 3.53 20.72
N ILE A 3 38.54 3.99 20.61
CA ILE A 3 37.67 3.91 19.40
C ILE A 3 38.40 4.36 18.11
N LYS A 4 39.32 5.33 18.21
CA LYS A 4 40.17 5.77 17.09
C LYS A 4 40.95 4.63 16.41
N ASN A 5 41.42 3.63 17.17
CA ASN A 5 42.20 2.52 16.60
C ASN A 5 41.33 1.50 15.84
N ILE A 6 40.00 1.53 16.03
CA ILE A 6 39.06 0.69 15.29
C ILE A 6 38.69 1.36 13.96
N LEU A 7 38.47 2.68 13.98
CA LEU A 7 38.15 3.46 12.77
C LEU A 7 39.32 3.59 11.79
N LEU A 8 40.56 3.49 12.26
CA LEU A 8 41.77 3.54 11.42
C LEU A 8 42.15 2.19 10.81
N LYS A 9 41.38 1.13 11.07
CA LYS A 9 41.59 -0.16 10.42
C LYS A 9 41.25 -0.06 8.93
N PRO A 10 42.07 -0.61 8.03
CA PRO A 10 41.84 -0.52 6.59
C PRO A 10 40.49 -1.12 6.18
N GLU A 11 40.01 -2.17 6.86
CA GLU A 11 38.72 -2.80 6.59
C GLU A 11 37.56 -1.86 6.91
N VAL A 12 37.65 -1.10 8.01
CA VAL A 12 36.64 -0.13 8.41
C VAL A 12 36.65 1.08 7.49
N ALA A 13 37.84 1.53 7.07
CA ALA A 13 37.97 2.59 6.09
C ALA A 13 37.34 2.21 4.74
N ILE A 14 37.63 1.00 4.23
CA ILE A 14 37.01 0.48 3.00
C ILE A 14 35.50 0.37 3.15
N PHE A 15 35.02 -0.19 4.26
CA PHE A 15 33.58 -0.29 4.53
C PHE A 15 32.91 1.08 4.50
N ILE A 16 33.47 2.07 5.20
CA ILE A 16 32.91 3.43 5.26
C ILE A 16 32.92 4.07 3.87
N ILE A 17 34.01 3.94 3.11
CA ILE A 17 34.09 4.51 1.76
C ILE A 17 33.02 3.89 0.85
N VAL A 18 32.92 2.56 0.81
CA VAL A 18 31.91 1.86 0.01
C VAL A 18 30.51 2.26 0.45
N PHE A 19 30.26 2.30 1.76
CA PHE A 19 28.95 2.67 2.32
C PHE A 19 28.55 4.10 1.96
N VAL A 20 29.48 5.06 2.05
CA VAL A 20 29.24 6.46 1.63
C VAL A 20 28.99 6.53 0.12
N VAL A 21 29.76 5.81 -0.69
CA VAL A 21 29.54 5.75 -2.15
C VAL A 21 28.14 5.22 -2.46
N LEU A 22 27.71 4.15 -1.78
CA LEU A 22 26.36 3.60 -1.95
C LEU A 22 25.28 4.61 -1.56
N ILE A 23 25.43 5.30 -0.42
CA ILE A 23 24.46 6.34 0.01
C ILE A 23 24.37 7.48 -1.00
N VAL A 24 25.50 7.95 -1.54
CA VAL A 24 25.52 9.05 -2.51
C VAL A 24 24.83 8.64 -3.82
N HIS A 25 24.90 7.37 -4.20
CA HIS A 25 24.24 6.83 -5.40
C HIS A 25 22.83 6.28 -5.13
N MET A 26 22.32 6.38 -3.91
CA MET A 26 20.92 6.02 -3.66
C MET A 26 20.03 7.00 -4.43
N GLU A 27 19.26 6.47 -5.37
CA GLU A 27 18.19 7.24 -5.99
C GLU A 27 17.20 7.69 -4.92
N LYS A 28 16.61 8.87 -5.16
CA LYS A 28 15.55 9.38 -4.29
C LYS A 28 14.42 8.35 -4.22
N PRO A 29 13.81 8.13 -3.04
CA PRO A 29 12.59 7.35 -2.94
C PRO A 29 11.54 7.92 -3.90
N GLY A 30 10.96 7.07 -4.75
CA GLY A 30 10.03 7.49 -5.80
C GLY A 30 10.68 8.24 -6.98
N GLY A 31 11.98 8.08 -7.20
CA GLY A 31 12.66 8.58 -8.39
C GLY A 31 12.34 7.77 -9.65
N GLU A 32 12.68 8.33 -10.81
CA GLU A 32 12.35 7.76 -12.14
C GLU A 32 12.83 6.30 -12.30
N GLY A 33 14.02 5.98 -11.79
CA GLY A 33 14.62 4.65 -11.90
C GLY A 33 13.96 3.59 -11.01
N ALA A 34 13.29 3.98 -9.92
CA ALA A 34 12.44 3.09 -9.13
C ALA A 34 11.03 3.01 -9.72
N ASN A 35 10.46 4.14 -10.13
CA ASN A 35 9.10 4.23 -10.65
C ASN A 35 8.92 3.37 -11.91
N ARG A 36 9.88 3.35 -12.84
CA ARG A 36 9.81 2.49 -14.04
C ARG A 36 9.55 1.00 -13.74
N TYR A 37 9.99 0.50 -12.58
CA TYR A 37 9.72 -0.87 -12.16
C TYR A 37 8.37 -1.02 -11.47
N LEU A 38 8.02 -0.04 -10.62
CA LEU A 38 6.74 0.01 -9.91
C LEU A 38 5.57 0.19 -10.86
N ASP A 39 5.70 1.07 -11.86
CA ASP A 39 4.70 1.35 -12.87
C ASP A 39 4.36 0.11 -13.69
N LEU A 40 5.38 -0.65 -14.13
CA LEU A 40 5.16 -1.92 -14.82
C LEU A 40 4.50 -2.96 -13.90
N THR A 41 4.92 -3.04 -12.64
CA THR A 41 4.29 -3.93 -11.65
C THR A 41 2.82 -3.57 -11.46
N HIS A 42 2.52 -2.28 -11.36
CA HIS A 42 1.19 -1.74 -11.16
C HIS A 42 0.30 -1.98 -12.37
N ALA A 43 0.79 -1.70 -13.58
CA ALA A 43 0.10 -1.99 -14.84
C ALA A 43 -0.28 -3.47 -14.97
N ILE A 44 0.61 -4.39 -14.60
CA ILE A 44 0.33 -5.83 -14.67
C ILE A 44 -0.73 -6.23 -13.64
N VAL A 45 -0.61 -5.76 -12.39
CA VAL A 45 -1.51 -6.19 -11.29
C VAL A 45 -2.87 -5.50 -11.33
N GLU A 46 -2.94 -4.24 -11.77
CA GLU A 46 -4.18 -3.47 -11.85
C GLU A 46 -4.89 -3.63 -13.19
N GLU A 47 -4.13 -3.63 -14.28
CA GLU A 47 -4.71 -3.51 -15.63
C GLU A 47 -4.51 -4.77 -16.47
N GLY A 48 -3.65 -5.70 -16.04
CA GLY A 48 -3.32 -6.91 -16.80
C GLY A 48 -2.52 -6.62 -18.08
N ARG A 49 -1.81 -5.49 -18.14
CA ARG A 49 -1.06 -5.04 -19.31
C ARG A 49 0.42 -4.83 -18.99
N ILE A 50 1.26 -4.90 -20.03
CA ILE A 50 2.72 -4.67 -19.94
C ILE A 50 3.15 -3.27 -20.38
N GLU A 51 2.23 -2.53 -20.99
CA GLU A 51 2.36 -1.10 -21.28
C GLU A 51 2.00 -0.27 -20.05
N ILE A 52 2.73 0.82 -19.84
CA ILE A 52 2.64 1.70 -18.69
C ILE A 52 1.98 3.04 -19.05
N ASP A 53 1.09 3.04 -20.05
CA ASP A 53 0.44 4.25 -20.57
C ASP A 53 -0.23 5.07 -19.46
N THR A 54 -0.91 4.42 -18.51
CA THR A 54 -1.57 5.07 -17.36
C THR A 54 -0.57 5.71 -16.38
N PHE A 55 0.67 5.24 -16.35
CA PHE A 55 1.68 5.59 -15.34
C PHE A 55 2.90 6.30 -15.93
N VAL A 56 2.88 6.64 -17.23
CA VAL A 56 4.02 7.22 -17.95
C VAL A 56 4.53 8.51 -17.29
N ASP A 57 3.67 9.29 -16.64
CA ASP A 57 4.05 10.54 -15.99
C ASP A 57 4.96 10.34 -14.76
N ASN A 58 5.05 9.12 -14.21
CA ASN A 58 5.86 8.81 -13.04
C ASN A 58 7.35 8.64 -13.36
N THR A 59 7.70 8.42 -14.62
CA THR A 59 9.09 8.19 -15.04
C THR A 59 9.37 8.69 -16.44
N ARG A 60 10.58 9.21 -16.67
CA ARG A 60 11.05 9.55 -18.02
C ARG A 60 11.78 8.38 -18.69
N ASP A 61 12.02 7.30 -17.95
CA ASP A 61 12.77 6.15 -18.43
C ASP A 61 11.84 5.14 -19.13
N VAL A 62 11.37 5.54 -20.31
CA VAL A 62 10.35 4.84 -21.09
C VAL A 62 10.81 4.57 -22.51
N ALA A 63 10.36 3.44 -23.06
CA ALA A 63 10.50 3.09 -24.46
C ALA A 63 9.14 3.24 -25.15
N ILE A 64 9.13 3.82 -26.35
CA ILE A 64 7.90 4.03 -27.13
C ILE A 64 7.89 3.04 -28.29
N TYR A 65 6.83 2.24 -28.39
CA TYR A 65 6.62 1.30 -29.48
C TYR A 65 5.12 1.17 -29.79
N ASN A 66 4.75 1.14 -31.07
CA ASN A 66 3.33 1.07 -31.50
C ASN A 66 2.38 2.08 -30.82
N ASN A 67 2.87 3.30 -30.54
CA ASN A 67 2.09 4.34 -29.85
C ASN A 67 1.73 4.02 -28.38
N HIS A 68 2.47 3.10 -27.77
CA HIS A 68 2.39 2.74 -26.35
C HIS A 68 3.72 2.97 -25.65
N TYR A 69 3.65 3.22 -24.35
CA TYR A 69 4.79 3.43 -23.47
C TYR A 69 5.11 2.15 -22.70
N TYR A 70 6.38 1.79 -22.68
CA TYR A 70 6.91 0.62 -21.98
C TYR A 70 8.03 1.06 -21.04
N SER A 71 8.23 0.30 -19.97
CA SER A 71 9.40 0.49 -19.11
C SER A 71 10.68 0.26 -19.92
N ALA A 72 11.62 1.21 -19.91
CA ALA A 72 12.90 1.07 -20.61
C ALA A 72 13.95 0.26 -19.81
N ALA A 73 13.49 -0.58 -18.87
CA ALA A 73 14.34 -1.42 -18.03
C ALA A 73 13.99 -2.91 -18.16
N ALA A 74 14.92 -3.77 -17.73
CA ALA A 74 14.67 -5.20 -17.69
C ALA A 74 13.51 -5.53 -16.72
N PRO A 75 12.53 -6.36 -17.11
CA PRO A 75 11.30 -6.55 -16.35
C PRO A 75 11.46 -7.37 -15.06
N GLY A 76 12.64 -7.96 -14.82
CA GLY A 76 12.87 -8.92 -13.74
C GLY A 76 12.51 -8.39 -12.35
N ILE A 77 12.85 -7.14 -12.05
CA ILE A 77 12.50 -6.50 -10.76
C ILE A 77 10.99 -6.33 -10.64
N SER A 78 10.32 -5.89 -11.71
CA SER A 78 8.86 -5.75 -11.73
C SER A 78 8.16 -7.09 -11.51
N PHE A 79 8.67 -8.17 -12.11
CA PHE A 79 8.11 -9.51 -11.95
C PHE A 79 8.24 -10.05 -10.52
N ILE A 80 9.36 -9.77 -9.85
CA ILE A 80 9.51 -10.08 -8.43
C ILE A 80 8.47 -9.31 -7.60
N GLY A 81 8.19 -8.06 -7.97
CA GLY A 81 7.18 -7.21 -7.32
C GLY A 81 5.74 -7.70 -7.46
N LEU A 82 5.43 -8.53 -8.47
CA LEU A 82 4.07 -9.04 -8.69
C LEU A 82 3.57 -9.86 -7.50
N ILE A 83 4.41 -10.74 -6.96
CA ILE A 83 4.03 -11.67 -5.88
C ILE A 83 3.58 -10.91 -4.63
N PRO A 84 4.41 -10.03 -4.01
CA PRO A 84 4.00 -9.31 -2.82
C PRO A 84 2.84 -8.35 -3.11
N TYR A 85 2.84 -7.67 -4.26
CA TYR A 85 1.80 -6.68 -4.55
C TYR A 85 0.43 -7.32 -4.78
N TYR A 86 0.37 -8.38 -5.59
CA TYR A 86 -0.87 -9.13 -5.81
C TYR A 86 -1.38 -9.77 -4.52
N SER A 87 -0.48 -10.35 -3.71
CA SER A 87 -0.86 -10.92 -2.41
C SER A 87 -1.45 -9.87 -1.49
N PHE A 88 -0.84 -8.69 -1.43
CA PHE A 88 -1.35 -7.56 -0.64
C PHE A 88 -2.72 -7.11 -1.14
N LYS A 89 -2.90 -6.95 -2.45
CA LYS A 89 -4.18 -6.56 -3.06
C LYS A 89 -5.31 -7.52 -2.69
N VAL A 90 -5.08 -8.83 -2.84
CA VAL A 90 -6.07 -9.86 -2.46
C VAL A 90 -6.44 -9.76 -0.98
N LEU A 91 -5.45 -9.62 -0.10
CA LEU A 91 -5.69 -9.49 1.34
C LEU A 91 -6.45 -8.19 1.68
N TYR A 92 -6.10 -7.10 1.02
CA TYR A 92 -6.75 -5.80 1.19
C TYR A 92 -8.21 -5.84 0.75
N ASP A 93 -8.50 -6.43 -0.41
CA ASP A 93 -9.86 -6.56 -0.95
C ASP A 93 -10.73 -7.46 -0.06
N LEU A 94 -10.17 -8.56 0.46
CA LEU A 94 -10.85 -9.42 1.42
C LEU A 94 -11.20 -8.68 2.73
N SER A 95 -10.24 -7.94 3.29
CA SER A 95 -10.47 -7.14 4.51
C SER A 95 -11.54 -6.07 4.30
N LYS A 96 -11.52 -5.40 3.13
CA LYS A 96 -12.51 -4.39 2.77
C LYS A 96 -13.91 -5.01 2.65
N PHE A 97 -14.03 -6.17 2.00
CA PHE A 97 -15.29 -6.89 1.87
C PHE A 97 -15.89 -7.27 3.24
N GLU A 98 -15.07 -7.78 4.16
CA GLU A 98 -15.50 -8.13 5.52
C GLU A 98 -16.05 -6.89 6.25
N LYS A 99 -15.32 -5.77 6.20
CA LYS A 99 -15.72 -4.52 6.85
C LYS A 99 -17.04 -3.97 6.32
N THR A 100 -17.23 -3.97 5.00
CA THR A 100 -18.48 -3.52 4.36
C THR A 100 -19.66 -4.42 4.75
N THR A 101 -19.45 -5.74 4.78
CA THR A 101 -20.49 -6.70 5.17
C THR A 101 -20.90 -6.51 6.63
N LEU A 102 -19.93 -6.33 7.53
CA LEU A 102 -20.18 -6.09 8.94
C LEU A 102 -20.96 -4.79 9.15
N HIS A 103 -20.56 -3.71 8.47
CA HIS A 103 -21.22 -2.42 8.53
C HIS A 103 -22.69 -2.50 8.08
N ASN A 104 -22.95 -3.17 6.96
CA ASN A 104 -24.31 -3.34 6.44
C ASN A 104 -25.18 -4.19 7.38
N LYS A 105 -24.63 -5.26 7.94
CA LYS A 105 -25.35 -6.10 8.91
C LYS A 105 -25.70 -5.34 10.19
N LEU A 106 -24.77 -4.52 10.70
CA LEU A 106 -25.02 -3.68 11.88
C LEU A 106 -26.15 -2.67 11.62
N ASN A 107 -26.12 -2.00 10.46
CA ASN A 107 -27.13 -1.01 10.10
C ASN A 107 -28.53 -1.64 9.97
N ASN A 108 -28.62 -2.84 9.42
CA ASN A 108 -29.89 -3.57 9.33
C ASN A 108 -30.44 -3.94 10.71
N ILE A 109 -29.59 -4.45 11.62
CA ILE A 109 -30.00 -4.77 13.01
C ILE A 109 -30.47 -3.51 13.74
N ILE A 110 -29.77 -2.39 13.61
CA ILE A 110 -30.17 -1.10 14.22
C ILE A 110 -31.54 -0.67 13.69
N LYS A 111 -31.76 -0.78 12.37
CA LYS A 111 -33.02 -0.42 11.73
C LYS A 111 -34.18 -1.30 12.21
N GLU A 112 -33.98 -2.61 12.30
CA GLU A 112 -34.98 -3.56 12.81
C GLU A 112 -35.36 -3.26 14.27
N ASN A 113 -34.36 -3.01 15.13
CA ASN A 113 -34.59 -2.65 16.53
C ASN A 113 -35.28 -1.28 16.68
N TYR A 114 -34.95 -0.30 15.85
CA TYR A 114 -35.61 1.01 15.85
C TYR A 114 -37.10 0.90 15.45
N ILE A 115 -37.40 0.05 14.46
CA ILE A 115 -38.79 -0.22 14.04
C ILE A 115 -39.56 -0.92 15.17
N GLN A 116 -38.98 -1.93 15.84
CA GLN A 116 -39.63 -2.60 16.96
C GLN A 116 -39.90 -1.66 18.15
N LYS A 117 -38.97 -0.77 18.49
CA LYS A 117 -39.14 0.23 19.57
C LYS A 117 -40.28 1.22 19.28
N ASN A 118 -40.51 1.56 18.01
CA ASN A 118 -41.63 2.42 17.61
C ASN A 118 -42.98 1.71 17.58
N ILE A 119 -42.99 0.37 17.54
CA ILE A 119 -44.21 -0.45 17.56
C ILE A 119 -44.63 -0.81 19.00
N ASP A 120 -43.66 -0.99 19.91
CA ASP A 120 -43.92 -1.19 21.35
C ASP A 120 -43.04 -0.24 22.21
N PRO A 121 -43.57 0.92 22.62
CA PRO A 121 -42.82 1.93 23.38
C PRO A 121 -42.45 1.49 24.81
N ASN A 122 -43.00 0.37 25.31
CA ASN A 122 -42.66 -0.19 26.62
C ASN A 122 -41.63 -1.34 26.54
N SER A 123 -41.14 -1.64 25.33
CA SER A 123 -40.17 -2.72 25.12
C SER A 123 -38.77 -2.34 25.65
N LYS A 124 -38.25 -3.18 26.55
CA LYS A 124 -37.04 -2.94 27.35
C LYS A 124 -35.76 -3.32 26.57
N PHE A 125 -35.61 -2.84 25.35
CA PHE A 125 -34.46 -3.16 24.51
C PHE A 125 -33.38 -2.07 24.56
N LEU A 126 -32.13 -2.55 24.64
CA LEU A 126 -30.87 -1.85 24.94
C LEU A 126 -30.85 -0.35 24.61
N ASP A 127 -30.41 0.46 25.59
CA ASP A 127 -30.07 1.86 25.37
C ASP A 127 -29.08 1.99 24.22
N ILE A 128 -29.54 2.66 23.17
CA ILE A 128 -28.86 2.88 21.89
C ILE A 128 -27.55 3.67 22.09
N ASP A 129 -27.38 4.31 23.25
CA ASP A 129 -26.18 5.07 23.62
C ASP A 129 -24.94 4.20 23.89
N LEU A 130 -25.11 2.91 24.22
CA LEU A 130 -23.97 1.99 24.38
C LEU A 130 -23.30 1.62 23.04
N VAL A 131 -24.06 1.59 21.93
CA VAL A 131 -23.52 1.17 20.62
C VAL A 131 -22.79 2.31 19.90
N LYS A 132 -23.21 3.57 20.11
CA LYS A 132 -22.47 4.75 19.65
C LYS A 132 -21.05 4.81 20.22
N PHE A 133 -20.85 4.33 21.45
CA PHE A 133 -19.52 4.30 22.07
C PHE A 133 -18.58 3.24 21.47
N THR A 134 -19.12 2.15 20.90
CA THR A 134 -18.30 1.08 20.28
C THR A 134 -17.92 1.37 18.82
N THR A 135 -18.75 2.15 18.12
CA THR A 135 -18.58 2.47 16.69
C THR A 135 -17.95 3.84 16.45
N GLY A 136 -17.85 4.68 17.48
CA GLY A 136 -17.45 6.08 17.39
C GLY A 136 -16.06 6.40 17.90
N ASN A 137 -15.02 5.62 17.57
CA ASN A 137 -13.62 6.05 17.75
C ASN A 137 -12.61 5.36 16.79
N ILE A 138 -13.06 5.05 15.56
CA ILE A 138 -12.14 4.78 14.43
C ILE A 138 -12.58 5.63 13.24
N LEU A 139 -12.59 6.94 13.47
CA LEU A 139 -12.35 7.95 12.45
C LEU A 139 -11.21 8.81 13.01
N ILE A 140 -10.01 8.62 12.48
CA ILE A 140 -8.84 9.44 12.76
C ILE A 140 -8.92 10.63 11.79
N GLY A 141 -8.89 11.87 12.29
CA GLY A 141 -8.86 13.09 11.47
C GLY A 141 -9.85 14.16 11.93
#